data_AF-A0A5B2WND3-F1
#
_entry.id   AF-A0A5B2WND3-F1
#
_cell.length_a   1.000
_cell.length_b   1.000
_cell.length_c   1.000
_cell.angle_alpha   90.00
_cell.angle_beta   90.00
_cell.angle_gamma   90.00
#
_symmetry.space_group_name_H-M   'P 1'
#
loop_
_entity.id
_entity.type
_entity.pdbx_description
1 polymer ?
#
loop_
_entity_poly.entity_id
_entity_poly.type
_entity_poly.pdbx_seq_one_letter_code
_entity_poly.pdbx_strand_id
1 'polypeptide(L)'
;MYGNHIATVGELTAALGRYDPATPVRFATQPHYPLEHTLGQVACTPDDATHNGTPPTDPPVVWLAVGEQVGYLPAPAADALGWS
;
A
#
# COMPACT_ATOMS: atom_id res chain seq x y z
N MET A 1 16.58 15.31 -0.25
CA MET A 1 15.83 14.08 -0.54
C MET A 1 14.37 14.45 -0.58
N TYR A 2 13.76 14.52 -1.76
CA TYR A 2 12.33 14.72 -1.88
C TYR A 2 11.64 13.47 -1.33
N GLY A 3 10.68 13.63 -0.42
CA GLY A 3 10.09 12.50 0.29
C GLY A 3 9.47 11.51 -0.69
N ASN A 4 9.84 10.22 -0.57
CA ASN A 4 9.23 9.09 -1.27
C ASN A 4 7.80 8.79 -0.76
N HIS A 5 7.07 9.83 -0.34
CA HIS A 5 5.75 9.65 0.24
C HIS A 5 4.71 9.66 -0.86
N ILE A 6 3.94 8.58 -0.95
CA ILE A 6 2.75 8.47 -1.78
C ILE A 6 1.57 8.76 -0.86
N ALA A 7 0.89 9.88 -1.06
CA ALA A 7 -0.19 10.35 -0.20
C ALA A 7 -1.58 10.21 -0.84
N THR A 8 -1.64 10.05 -2.17
CA THR A 8 -2.90 9.97 -2.92
C THR A 8 -2.99 8.72 -3.79
N VAL A 9 -4.23 8.34 -4.14
CA VAL A 9 -4.50 7.24 -5.10
C VAL A 9 -3.87 7.52 -6.46
N GLY A 10 -3.89 8.79 -6.91
CA GLY A 10 -3.30 9.19 -8.18
C GLY A 10 -1.78 9.00 -8.21
N GLU A 11 -1.09 9.38 -7.13
CA GLU A 11 0.35 9.15 -6.99
C GLU A 11 0.69 7.66 -6.94
N LEU A 12 -0.09 6.85 -6.21
CA LEU A 12 0.09 5.41 -6.17
C LEU A 12 -0.09 4.80 -7.56
N THR A 13 -1.14 5.19 -8.27
CA THR A 13 -1.43 4.71 -9.63
C THR A 13 -0.32 5.12 -10.60
N ALA A 14 0.17 6.36 -10.54
CA ALA A 14 1.25 6.84 -11.39
C ALA A 14 2.58 6.13 -11.09
N ALA A 15 2.84 5.78 -9.84
CA ALA A 15 4.01 5.01 -9.44
C ALA A 15 3.94 3.57 -9.96
N LEU A 16 2.78 2.91 -9.81
CA LEU A 16 2.56 1.53 -10.26
C LEU A 16 2.45 1.42 -11.78
N GLY A 17 1.87 2.41 -12.45
CA GLY A 17 1.60 2.41 -13.90
C GLY A 17 2.84 2.42 -14.79
N ARG A 18 4.04 2.52 -14.20
CA ARG A 18 5.33 2.37 -14.92
C ARG A 18 5.74 0.92 -15.12
N TYR A 19 5.12 -0.02 -14.40
CA TYR A 19 5.41 -1.45 -14.46
C TYR A 19 4.35 -2.19 -15.30
N ASP A 20 4.66 -3.40 -15.74
CA ASP A 20 3.69 -4.28 -16.42
C ASP A 20 2.49 -4.54 -15.48
N PRO A 21 1.24 -4.28 -15.91
CA PRO A 21 0.03 -4.52 -15.12
C PRO A 21 -0.16 -5.97 -14.63
N ALA A 22 0.50 -6.94 -15.25
CA ALA A 22 0.49 -8.34 -14.82
C ALA A 22 1.51 -8.65 -13.70
N THR A 23 2.35 -7.68 -13.32
CA THR A 23 3.38 -7.86 -12.28
C THR A 23 2.72 -7.99 -10.90
N PRO A 24 3.06 -9.03 -10.10
CA PRO A 24 2.54 -9.16 -8.74
C PRO A 24 2.95 -8.00 -7.82
N VAL A 25 2.03 -7.54 -6.97
CA VAL A 25 2.26 -6.52 -5.94
C VAL A 25 2.40 -7.17 -4.55
N ARG A 26 3.35 -6.69 -3.74
CA ARG A 26 3.60 -7.11 -2.35
C ARG A 26 3.84 -5.89 -1.46
N PHE A 27 3.41 -5.97 -0.19
CA PHE A 27 3.69 -4.97 0.83
C PHE A 27 4.85 -5.43 1.70
N ALA A 28 5.85 -4.59 1.91
CA ALA A 28 7.03 -4.94 2.68
C ALA A 28 7.16 -4.07 3.94
N THR A 29 7.73 -4.63 5.00
CA THR A 29 8.11 -3.89 6.21
C THR A 29 9.50 -4.28 6.69
N GLN A 30 10.22 -3.36 7.34
CA GLN A 30 11.54 -3.63 7.91
C GLN A 30 11.62 -3.21 9.38
N PRO A 31 11.12 -4.04 10.31
CA PRO A 31 11.33 -3.83 11.74
C PRO A 31 12.72 -4.30 12.21
N HIS A 32 13.21 -5.46 11.72
CA HIS A 32 14.53 -6.01 12.05
C HIS A 32 15.09 -6.91 10.92
N TYR A 33 14.23 -7.77 10.37
CA TYR A 33 14.46 -8.44 9.08
C TYR A 33 13.37 -7.98 8.11
N PRO A 34 13.71 -7.73 6.83
CA PRO A 34 12.73 -7.40 5.81
C PRO A 34 11.71 -8.54 5.61
N LEU A 35 10.42 -8.23 5.79
CA LEU A 35 9.31 -9.16 5.55
C LEU A 35 8.47 -8.67 4.37
N GLU A 36 7.92 -9.62 3.61
CA GLU A 36 6.95 -9.35 2.55
C GLU A 36 5.59 -10.00 2.83
N HIS A 37 4.54 -9.27 2.47
CA HIS A 37 3.14 -9.60 2.67
C HIS A 37 2.35 -9.42 1.38
N THR A 38 1.22 -10.10 1.25
CA THR A 38 0.20 -9.70 0.26
C THR A 38 -0.53 -8.44 0.73
N LEU A 39 -1.22 -7.77 -0.19
CA LEU A 39 -2.25 -6.80 0.16
C LEU A 39 -3.57 -7.54 0.39
N GLY A 40 -4.28 -7.14 1.45
CA GLY A 40 -5.63 -7.59 1.77
C GLY A 40 -6.69 -6.73 1.10
N GLN A 41 -7.76 -6.44 1.83
CA GLN A 41 -8.87 -5.62 1.33
C GLN A 41 -8.46 -4.16 1.09
N VAL A 42 -9.14 -3.53 0.12
CA VAL A 42 -9.10 -2.10 -0.13
C VAL A 42 -10.45 -1.52 0.27
N ALA A 43 -10.45 -0.38 0.98
CA ALA A 43 -11.67 0.32 1.37
C ALA A 43 -11.47 1.83 1.26
N CYS A 44 -12.48 2.55 0.80
CA CYS A 44 -12.58 4.00 0.81
C CYS A 44 -13.49 4.42 1.97
N THR A 45 -12.96 5.06 3.01
CA THR A 45 -13.81 5.70 4.02
C THR A 45 -14.05 7.14 3.62
N PRO A 46 -15.25 7.70 3.78
CA PRO A 46 -16.41 7.08 4.43
C PRO A 46 -17.31 6.25 3.49
N ASP A 47 -17.06 6.23 2.19
CA ASP A 47 -17.96 5.67 1.17
C ASP A 47 -18.29 4.18 1.36
N ASP A 48 -17.31 3.37 1.77
CA ASP A 48 -17.45 1.93 2.01
C ASP A 48 -17.81 1.59 3.47
N ALA A 49 -17.90 2.59 4.35
CA ALA A 49 -18.29 2.38 5.74
C ALA A 49 -19.81 2.27 5.87
N THR A 50 -20.29 1.37 6.73
CA THR A 50 -21.73 1.23 7.01
C THR A 50 -22.28 2.54 7.56
N HIS A 51 -23.18 3.16 6.80
CA HIS A 51 -23.75 4.44 7.15
C HIS A 51 -24.96 4.29 8.09
N ASN A 52 -25.00 5.04 9.18
CA ASN A 52 -26.16 5.10 10.07
C ASN A 52 -27.25 6.07 9.58
N GLY A 53 -27.14 6.56 8.34
CA GLY A 53 -28.05 7.55 7.74
C GLY A 53 -27.60 9.01 7.87
N THR A 54 -26.48 9.30 8.54
CA THR A 54 -26.00 10.68 8.78
C THR A 54 -24.87 11.06 7.82
N PRO A 55 -25.06 11.88 6.78
CA PRO A 55 -24.06 12.13 5.72
C PRO A 55 -22.62 12.25 6.23
N PRO A 56 -21.64 11.60 5.58
CA PRO A 56 -20.28 11.62 6.09
C PRO A 56 -19.71 13.04 6.10
N THR A 57 -18.98 13.37 7.18
CA THR A 57 -18.35 14.69 7.33
C THR A 57 -16.87 14.68 7.02
N ASP A 58 -16.25 13.50 7.00
CA ASP A 58 -14.81 13.35 6.80
C ASP A 58 -14.45 13.25 5.30
N PRO A 59 -13.28 13.77 4.88
CA PRO A 59 -12.81 13.61 3.52
C PRO A 59 -12.51 12.14 3.19
N PRO A 60 -12.60 11.73 1.91
CA PRO A 60 -12.35 10.35 1.52
C PRO A 60 -10.88 9.96 1.71
N VAL A 61 -10.65 8.75 2.24
CA VAL A 61 -9.33 8.13 2.44
C VAL A 61 -9.39 6.67 2.00
N VAL A 62 -8.44 6.26 1.16
CA VAL A 62 -8.30 4.85 0.73
C VAL A 62 -7.30 4.13 1.62
N TRP A 63 -7.74 2.99 2.16
CA TRP A 63 -6.97 2.11 3.02
C TRP A 63 -6.60 0.83 2.26
N LEU A 64 -5.36 0.37 2.47
CA LEU A 64 -4.88 -0.92 1.98
C LEU A 64 -4.56 -1.80 3.19
N ALA A 65 -5.31 -2.87 3.38
CA ALA A 65 -5.02 -3.81 4.46
C ALA A 65 -3.76 -4.63 4.14
N VAL A 66 -3.02 -5.02 5.17
CA VAL A 66 -1.96 -6.02 5.05
C VAL A 66 -2.62 -7.41 5.02
N GLY A 67 -2.21 -8.23 4.06
CA GLY A 67 -2.63 -9.61 3.92
C GLY A 67 -1.69 -10.59 4.65
N GLU A 68 -1.54 -11.78 4.10
CA GLU A 68 -0.71 -12.84 4.67
C GLU A 68 0.79 -12.53 4.50
N GLN A 69 1.62 -12.94 5.45
CA GLN A 69 3.08 -12.96 5.27
C GLN A 69 3.45 -14.07 4.28
N VAL A 70 4.15 -13.68 3.21
CA VAL A 70 4.57 -14.61 2.15
C VAL A 70 5.97 -15.15 2.43
N GLY A 71 6.84 -14.32 3.01
CA GLY A 71 8.21 -14.72 3.31
C GLY A 71 9.09 -13.55 3.75
N TYR A 72 10.40 -13.76 3.64
CA TYR A 72 11.37 -12.69 3.75
C TYR A 72 11.40 -11.91 2.44
N LEU A 73 11.52 -10.59 2.55
CA LEU A 73 11.71 -9.76 1.38
C LEU A 73 13.08 -10.07 0.74
N PRO A 74 13.16 -10.32 -0.57
CA PRO A 74 14.42 -10.54 -1.26
C PRO A 74 15.37 -9.34 -1.17
N ALA A 75 16.68 -9.59 -1.05
CA ALA A 75 17.69 -8.54 -0.94
C ALA A 75 17.61 -7.46 -2.04
N PRO A 76 17.44 -7.78 -3.34
CA PRO A 76 17.30 -6.75 -4.38
C PRO A 76 16.11 -5.80 -4.17
N ALA A 77 15.03 -6.29 -3.53
CA ALA A 77 13.88 -5.47 -3.19
C ALA A 77 14.17 -4.60 -1.95
N ALA A 78 14.90 -5.11 -0.96
CA ALA A 78 15.36 -4.30 0.17
C ALA A 78 16.28 -3.16 -0.30
N ASP A 79 17.23 -3.46 -1.19
CA ASP A 79 18.15 -2.45 -1.76
C ASP A 79 17.36 -1.37 -2.53
N ALA A 80 16.39 -1.77 -3.35
CA ALA A 80 15.54 -0.84 -4.11
C ALA A 80 14.67 0.06 -3.21
N LEU A 81 14.32 -0.42 -2.01
CA LEU A 81 13.60 0.34 -0.98
C LEU A 81 14.53 1.21 -0.11
N GLY A 82 15.85 1.10 -0.28
CA GLY A 82 16.86 1.84 0.49
C GLY A 82 17.03 1.30 1.92
N TRP A 83 16.81 -0.01 2.10
CA TRP A 83 16.78 -0.70 3.39
C TRP A 83 18.07 -1.48 3.71
N SER A 84 19.04 -1.40 2.80
CA SER A 84 20.36 -2.01 2.85
C SER A 84 21.45 -1.06 3.29
#